data_AF-A0A2E7BFR5-F1
#
_entry.id   AF-A0A2E7BFR5-F1
#
_cell.length_a   1.000
_cell.length_b   1.000
_cell.length_c   1.000
_cell.angle_alpha   90.00
_cell.angle_beta   90.00
_cell.angle_gamma   90.00
#
_symmetry.space_group_name_H-M   'P 1'
#
loop_
_entity.id
_entity.type
_entity.pdbx_description
1 polymer ?
#
loop_
_entity_poly.entity_id
_entity_poly.type
_entity_poly.pdbx_seq_one_letter_code
_entity_poly.pdbx_strand_id
1 'polypeptide(L)'
;MAGFVLTRAMGAVATPELIVRLKRSVALFPELADSPVTVGVTNARGLDGLAYPQERLIRLKLHRHKPVTHFTIGHELTHLVQTPGLGLIPSGEVQCDIWTLARHPLFLDEKPCYLTVNCDGRAWHRHAHAVRRLCQLAVTERQHNRRYIVWLRAQLNLYFNHPKPTQISLLDDQQHTPLVTLPT
;
A
#
# COMPACT_ATOMS: atom_id res chain seq x y z
N MET A 1 19.37 1.78 7.49
CA MET A 1 18.15 1.08 7.01
C MET A 1 17.12 1.10 8.13
N ALA A 2 15.85 1.35 7.82
CA ALA A 2 14.79 1.28 8.82
C ALA A 2 14.70 -0.14 9.41
N GLY A 3 14.68 -0.23 10.73
CA GLY A 3 14.60 -1.47 11.49
C GLY A 3 13.25 -1.61 12.19
N PHE A 4 13.01 -2.77 12.79
CA PHE A 4 11.87 -2.97 13.68
C PHE A 4 12.26 -3.74 14.92
N VAL A 5 11.47 -3.57 15.98
CA VAL A 5 11.55 -4.33 17.22
C VAL A 5 10.21 -5.04 17.45
N LEU A 6 10.25 -6.28 17.91
CA LEU A 6 9.05 -7.03 18.25
C LEU A 6 8.69 -6.78 19.71
N THR A 7 7.41 -6.61 20.01
CA THR A 7 6.96 -6.76 21.40
C THR A 7 7.19 -8.20 21.86
N ARG A 8 7.27 -8.42 23.18
CA ARG A 8 7.41 -9.78 23.75
C ARG A 8 6.35 -10.74 23.21
N ALA A 9 5.10 -10.27 23.14
CA ALA A 9 3.99 -11.08 22.64
C ALA A 9 4.16 -11.45 21.16
N MET A 10 4.55 -10.50 20.30
CA MET A 10 4.84 -10.78 18.89
C MET A 10 6.05 -11.71 18.74
N GLY A 11 7.11 -11.49 19.51
CA GLY A 11 8.31 -12.35 19.50
C GLY A 11 8.03 -13.82 19.83
N ALA A 12 7.02 -14.09 20.67
CA ALA A 12 6.61 -15.44 21.02
C ALA A 12 5.83 -16.17 19.91
N VAL A 13 5.27 -15.45 18.94
CA VAL A 13 4.36 -16.01 17.92
C VAL A 13 4.81 -15.75 16.48
N ALA A 14 5.79 -14.88 16.26
CA ALA A 14 6.26 -14.52 14.94
C ALA A 14 7.00 -15.69 14.28
N THR A 15 6.56 -16.08 13.09
CA THR A 15 7.25 -17.09 12.29
C THR A 15 8.43 -16.48 11.53
N PRO A 16 9.45 -17.27 11.14
CA PRO A 16 10.56 -16.77 10.32
C PRO A 16 10.10 -16.06 9.04
N GLU A 17 9.04 -16.55 8.39
CA GLU A 17 8.48 -15.94 7.19
C GLU A 17 7.90 -14.56 7.48
N LEU A 18 7.18 -14.39 8.59
CA LEU A 18 6.67 -13.08 9.00
C LEU A 18 7.82 -12.11 9.25
N ILE A 19 8.90 -12.55 9.91
CA ILE A 19 10.11 -11.73 10.13
C ILE A 19 10.72 -11.29 8.80
N VAL A 20 10.81 -12.19 7.81
CA VAL A 20 11.32 -11.84 6.47
C VAL A 20 10.41 -10.82 5.78
N ARG A 21 9.09 -10.98 5.84
CA ARG A 21 8.14 -10.00 5.27
C ARG A 21 8.26 -8.64 5.95
N LEU A 22 8.31 -8.60 7.28
CA LEU A 22 8.53 -7.37 8.05
C LEU A 22 9.82 -6.66 7.63
N LYS A 23 10.94 -7.39 7.55
CA LYS A 23 12.23 -6.83 7.12
C LYS A 23 12.13 -6.17 5.75
N ARG A 24 11.53 -6.87 4.78
CA ARG A 24 11.38 -6.36 3.40
C ARG A 24 10.43 -5.18 3.31
N SER A 25 9.28 -5.24 4.00
CA SER A 25 8.31 -4.14 4.02
C SER A 25 8.86 -2.90 4.69
N VAL A 26 9.46 -3.01 5.88
CA VAL A 26 10.01 -1.86 6.62
C VAL A 26 11.15 -1.19 5.85
N ALA A 27 11.98 -1.95 5.14
CA ALA A 27 13.04 -1.38 4.30
C ALA A 27 12.52 -0.44 3.19
N LEU A 28 11.25 -0.54 2.80
CA LEU A 28 10.59 0.32 1.82
C LEU A 28 10.01 1.62 2.42
N PHE A 29 10.22 1.86 3.72
CA PHE A 29 9.85 3.09 4.41
C PHE A 29 11.12 3.78 4.96
N PRO A 30 11.98 4.32 4.08
CA PRO A 30 13.21 5.01 4.52
C PRO A 30 12.92 6.23 5.40
N GLU A 31 11.75 6.86 5.29
CA GLU A 31 11.31 7.92 6.18
C GLU A 31 11.12 7.45 7.63
N LEU A 32 10.98 6.14 7.84
CA LEU A 32 10.95 5.50 9.17
C LEU A 32 12.33 4.95 9.57
N ALA A 33 13.45 5.50 9.08
CA ALA A 33 14.78 5.01 9.41
C ALA A 33 15.44 5.61 10.66
N ASP A 34 14.93 6.74 11.17
CA ASP A 34 15.46 7.45 12.33
C ASP A 34 15.28 6.71 13.66
N SER A 35 14.31 5.80 13.74
CA SER A 35 14.07 4.95 14.92
C SER A 35 13.35 3.65 14.51
N PRO A 36 13.50 2.55 15.25
CA PRO A 36 12.83 1.30 14.91
C PRO A 36 11.31 1.40 15.05
N VAL A 37 10.58 0.76 14.13
CA VAL A 37 9.13 0.55 14.27
C VAL A 37 8.87 -0.57 15.27
N THR A 38 7.98 -0.36 16.23
CA THR A 38 7.54 -1.42 17.12
C THR A 38 6.46 -2.26 16.43
N VAL A 39 6.57 -3.59 16.51
CA VAL A 39 5.61 -4.53 15.90
C VAL A 39 5.02 -5.42 16.99
N GLY A 40 3.72 -5.28 17.20
CA GLY A 40 2.94 -6.05 18.16
C GLY A 40 1.89 -6.96 17.52
N VAL A 41 1.21 -7.74 18.35
CA VAL A 41 0.05 -8.56 17.95
C VAL A 41 -1.25 -7.92 18.43
N THR A 42 -2.34 -8.10 17.68
CA THR A 42 -3.69 -7.70 18.09
C THR A 42 -4.70 -8.83 17.85
N ASN A 43 -5.73 -8.88 18.71
CA ASN A 43 -6.89 -9.76 18.55
C ASN A 43 -8.17 -8.95 18.25
N ALA A 44 -8.04 -7.69 17.82
CA ALA A 44 -9.16 -6.84 17.46
C ALA A 44 -10.08 -7.54 16.44
N ARG A 45 -11.40 -7.42 16.63
CA ARG A 45 -12.39 -8.00 15.72
C ARG A 45 -12.56 -7.09 14.50
N GLY A 46 -12.71 -7.71 13.32
CA GLY A 46 -12.98 -6.97 12.07
C GLY A 46 -11.79 -6.23 11.45
N LEU A 47 -10.59 -6.34 12.00
CA LEU A 47 -9.39 -5.65 11.51
C LEU A 47 -8.23 -6.65 11.31
N ASP A 48 -7.38 -6.40 10.32
CA ASP A 48 -6.17 -7.19 10.04
C ASP A 48 -4.90 -6.54 10.64
N GLY A 49 -4.98 -5.25 11.00
CA GLY A 49 -3.94 -4.53 11.71
C GLY A 49 -4.48 -3.29 12.42
N LEU A 50 -3.59 -2.65 13.17
CA LEU A 50 -3.78 -1.37 13.84
C LEU A 50 -2.47 -0.61 13.84
N ALA A 51 -2.53 0.71 13.70
CA ALA A 51 -1.39 1.58 13.86
C ALA A 51 -1.60 2.59 14.99
N TYR A 52 -0.51 2.89 15.69
CA TYR A 52 -0.41 3.90 16.74
C TYR A 52 0.71 4.85 16.34
N PRO A 53 0.44 5.86 15.48
CA PRO A 53 1.48 6.66 14.83
C PRO A 53 2.41 7.39 15.80
N GLN A 54 1.89 7.94 16.90
CA GLN A 54 2.71 8.64 17.91
C GLN A 54 3.65 7.70 18.67
N GLU A 55 3.29 6.43 18.78
CA GLU A 55 4.10 5.39 19.43
C GLU A 55 5.01 4.67 18.43
N ARG A 56 4.93 5.01 17.13
CA ARG A 56 5.62 4.32 16.03
C ARG A 56 5.42 2.81 16.09
N LEU A 57 4.19 2.41 16.39
CA LEU A 57 3.80 1.04 16.66
C LEU A 57 2.76 0.59 15.65
N ILE A 58 2.96 -0.59 15.06
CA ILE A 58 1.92 -1.32 14.37
C ILE A 58 1.60 -2.61 15.12
N ARG A 59 0.35 -3.03 15.10
CA ARG A 59 -0.09 -4.34 15.60
C ARG A 59 -0.73 -5.12 14.48
N LEU A 60 -0.27 -6.34 14.29
CA LEU A 60 -0.75 -7.23 13.24
C LEU A 60 -1.63 -8.31 13.83
N LYS A 61 -2.73 -8.62 13.16
CA LYS A 61 -3.55 -9.77 13.51
C LYS A 61 -2.98 -11.02 12.85
N LEU A 62 -2.69 -12.03 13.66
CA LEU A 62 -2.22 -13.31 13.16
C LEU A 62 -3.40 -14.25 13.03
N HIS A 63 -3.72 -14.61 11.78
CA HIS A 63 -4.77 -15.59 11.50
C HIS A 63 -4.18 -16.99 11.42
N ARG A 64 -4.93 -17.99 11.89
CA ARG A 64 -4.47 -19.40 11.90
C ARG A 64 -4.20 -19.95 10.50
N HIS A 65 -4.95 -19.50 9.49
CA HIS A 65 -4.94 -20.07 8.14
C HIS A 65 -4.60 -19.06 7.04
N LYS A 66 -4.37 -17.79 7.39
CA LYS A 66 -4.03 -16.73 6.43
C LYS A 66 -2.75 -16.04 6.90
N PRO A 67 -1.67 -16.07 6.12
CA PRO A 67 -0.47 -15.33 6.48
C PRO A 67 -0.74 -13.82 6.41
N VAL A 68 -0.05 -13.05 7.25
CA VAL A 68 0.00 -11.59 7.08
C VAL A 68 0.74 -11.27 5.78
N THR A 69 0.12 -10.46 4.92
CA THR A 69 0.63 -10.07 3.61
C THR A 69 1.57 -8.87 3.72
N HIS A 70 2.39 -8.65 2.69
CA HIS A 70 3.17 -7.42 2.63
C HIS A 70 2.24 -6.22 2.53
N PHE A 71 1.13 -6.32 1.79
CA PHE A 71 0.12 -5.27 1.71
C PHE A 71 -0.39 -4.87 3.10
N THR A 72 -0.82 -5.82 3.96
CA THR A 72 -1.25 -5.50 5.33
C THR A 72 -0.15 -4.75 6.09
N ILE A 73 1.09 -5.23 6.04
CA ILE A 73 2.22 -4.58 6.73
C ILE A 73 2.45 -3.16 6.18
N GLY A 74 2.43 -3.00 4.85
CA GLY A 74 2.62 -1.72 4.18
C GLY A 74 1.50 -0.72 4.50
N HIS A 75 0.26 -1.19 4.59
CA HIS A 75 -0.90 -0.39 4.98
C HIS A 75 -0.72 0.16 6.40
N GLU A 76 -0.38 -0.69 7.37
CA GLU A 76 -0.15 -0.25 8.75
C GLU A 76 1.06 0.68 8.89
N LEU A 77 2.16 0.40 8.16
CA LEU A 77 3.32 1.29 8.13
C LEU A 77 2.97 2.65 7.52
N THR A 78 2.06 2.67 6.56
CA THR A 78 1.59 3.91 5.91
C THR A 78 0.84 4.81 6.89
N HIS A 79 0.12 4.26 7.87
CA HIS A 79 -0.44 5.08 8.95
C HIS A 79 0.62 5.81 9.78
N LEU A 80 1.82 5.23 9.98
CA LEU A 80 2.89 5.89 10.74
C LEU A 80 3.42 7.15 10.04
N VAL A 81 3.26 7.23 8.71
CA VAL A 81 3.69 8.39 7.91
C VAL A 81 2.57 9.40 7.66
N GLN A 82 1.32 9.06 8.01
CA GLN A 82 0.19 10.00 8.09
C GLN A 82 0.28 10.88 9.34
N THR A 83 -0.49 11.97 9.39
CA THR A 83 -0.80 12.64 10.67
C THR A 83 -1.68 11.71 11.50
N PRO A 84 -1.39 11.50 12.81
CA PRO A 84 -0.49 12.24 13.70
C PRO A 84 0.95 11.70 13.85
N GLY A 85 1.40 10.77 12.99
CA GLY A 85 2.80 10.35 12.90
C GLY A 85 3.67 11.39 12.19
N LEU A 86 4.38 11.01 11.12
CA LEU A 86 5.28 11.94 10.43
C LEU A 86 4.57 13.07 9.64
N GLY A 87 3.27 12.92 9.35
CA GLY A 87 2.49 13.95 8.64
C GLY A 87 2.94 14.20 7.18
N LEU A 88 3.64 13.24 6.57
CA LEU A 88 4.18 13.35 5.21
C LEU A 88 3.10 13.10 4.15
N ILE A 89 2.07 12.34 4.50
CA ILE A 89 0.97 11.98 3.60
C ILE A 89 -0.39 12.28 4.26
N PRO A 90 -1.47 12.45 3.48
CA PRO A 90 -2.79 12.72 4.03
C PRO A 90 -3.34 11.53 4.82
N SER A 91 -4.01 11.81 5.94
CA SER A 91 -4.67 10.81 6.78
C SER A 91 -5.89 10.17 6.09
N GLY A 92 -6.12 8.88 6.37
CA GLY A 92 -7.30 8.14 5.94
C GLY A 92 -6.98 6.77 5.33
N GLU A 93 -7.92 5.84 5.45
CA GLU A 93 -7.78 4.44 5.03
C GLU A 93 -7.59 4.27 3.52
N VAL A 94 -8.34 5.04 2.72
CA VAL A 94 -8.22 5.02 1.26
C VAL A 94 -6.83 5.53 0.85
N GLN A 95 -6.30 6.52 1.56
CA GLN A 95 -4.95 7.02 1.36
C GLN A 95 -3.91 5.96 1.76
N CYS A 96 -4.11 5.22 2.86
CA CYS A 96 -3.23 4.10 3.21
C CYS A 96 -3.11 3.10 2.07
N ASP A 97 -4.24 2.69 1.47
CA ASP A 97 -4.22 1.79 0.32
C ASP A 97 -3.48 2.39 -0.88
N ILE A 98 -3.82 3.61 -1.28
CA ILE A 98 -3.21 4.27 -2.45
C ILE A 98 -1.70 4.38 -2.29
N TRP A 99 -1.23 4.88 -1.15
CA TRP A 99 0.18 5.13 -0.90
C TRP A 99 0.96 3.83 -0.69
N THR A 100 0.35 2.80 -0.10
CA THR A 100 0.95 1.46 0.00
C THR A 100 1.14 0.85 -1.38
N LEU A 101 0.09 0.83 -2.22
CA LEU A 101 0.17 0.26 -3.57
C LEU A 101 1.17 1.00 -4.45
N ALA A 102 1.16 2.33 -4.40
CA ALA A 102 2.08 3.16 -5.20
C ALA A 102 3.55 2.90 -4.86
N ARG A 103 3.85 2.56 -3.60
CA ARG A 103 5.21 2.46 -3.06
C ARG A 103 6.04 1.40 -3.76
N HIS A 104 5.58 0.15 -3.83
CA HIS A 104 6.41 -0.94 -4.35
C HIS A 104 5.59 -2.15 -4.82
N PRO A 105 6.01 -2.88 -5.88
CA PRO A 105 5.33 -4.10 -6.34
C PRO A 105 5.20 -5.21 -5.29
N LEU A 106 6.02 -5.19 -4.24
CA LEU A 106 5.94 -6.14 -3.13
C LEU A 106 4.58 -6.09 -2.41
N PHE A 107 3.91 -4.93 -2.40
CA PHE A 107 2.62 -4.72 -1.74
C PHE A 107 1.41 -5.11 -2.61
N LEU A 108 1.64 -5.83 -3.71
CA LEU A 108 0.58 -6.27 -4.61
C LEU A 108 0.08 -7.68 -4.30
N ASP A 109 0.55 -8.29 -3.20
CA ASP A 109 0.20 -9.64 -2.79
C ASP A 109 -1.21 -9.79 -2.19
N GLU A 110 -1.93 -8.67 -2.00
CA GLU A 110 -3.33 -8.64 -1.61
C GLU A 110 -4.09 -7.49 -2.28
N LYS A 111 -5.39 -7.70 -2.51
CA LYS A 111 -6.30 -6.65 -3.02
C LYS A 111 -6.50 -5.58 -1.94
N PRO A 112 -6.54 -4.28 -2.29
CA PRO A 112 -6.82 -3.23 -1.32
C PRO A 112 -8.19 -3.38 -0.63
N CYS A 113 -8.27 -2.95 0.62
CA CYS A 113 -9.45 -3.09 1.49
C CYS A 113 -10.43 -1.92 1.34
N TYR A 114 -9.92 -0.70 1.22
CA TYR A 114 -10.68 0.54 1.23
C TYR A 114 -10.72 1.24 -0.13
N LEU A 115 -9.65 1.12 -0.93
CA LEU A 115 -9.68 1.56 -2.32
C LEU A 115 -10.56 0.61 -3.13
N THR A 116 -11.73 1.09 -3.54
CA THR A 116 -12.64 0.32 -4.38
C THR A 116 -12.02 0.04 -5.74
N VAL A 117 -11.81 -1.26 -6.03
CA VAL A 117 -11.37 -1.77 -7.33
C VAL A 117 -12.36 -2.82 -7.81
N ASN A 118 -12.78 -2.75 -9.08
CA ASN A 118 -13.84 -3.58 -9.64
C ASN A 118 -13.33 -4.95 -10.11
N CYS A 119 -12.74 -5.70 -9.18
CA CYS A 119 -12.36 -7.11 -9.37
C CYS A 119 -12.47 -7.88 -8.05
N ASP A 120 -12.62 -9.19 -8.13
CA ASP A 120 -12.52 -10.06 -6.95
C ASP A 120 -11.06 -10.33 -6.57
N GLY A 121 -10.84 -10.98 -5.42
CA GLY A 121 -9.50 -11.33 -4.95
C GLY A 121 -8.77 -12.33 -5.85
N ARG A 122 -9.49 -13.18 -6.60
CA ARG A 122 -8.88 -14.15 -7.51
C ARG A 122 -8.33 -13.47 -8.76
N ALA A 123 -9.03 -12.49 -9.30
CA ALA A 123 -8.62 -11.71 -10.47
C ALA A 123 -7.57 -10.64 -10.14
N TRP A 124 -7.38 -10.29 -8.85
CA TRP A 124 -6.51 -9.21 -8.41
C TRP A 124 -5.12 -9.21 -9.07
N HIS A 125 -4.44 -10.36 -9.09
CA HIS A 125 -3.10 -10.49 -9.67
C HIS A 125 -3.00 -9.99 -11.12
N ARG A 126 -4.09 -10.09 -11.91
CA ARG A 126 -4.13 -9.62 -13.30
C ARG A 126 -4.19 -8.10 -13.42
N HIS A 127 -4.67 -7.43 -12.37
CA HIS A 127 -4.90 -5.98 -12.37
C HIS A 127 -3.94 -5.22 -11.46
N ALA A 128 -3.26 -5.89 -10.53
CA ALA A 128 -2.51 -5.25 -9.46
C ALA A 128 -1.46 -4.25 -9.96
N HIS A 129 -0.71 -4.59 -11.02
CA HIS A 129 0.28 -3.67 -11.60
C HIS A 129 -0.34 -2.44 -12.27
N ALA A 130 -1.47 -2.60 -12.97
CA ALA A 130 -2.17 -1.48 -13.58
C ALA A 130 -2.76 -0.55 -12.51
N VAL A 131 -3.39 -1.12 -11.48
CA VAL A 131 -3.90 -0.36 -10.33
C VAL A 131 -2.77 0.37 -9.60
N ARG A 132 -1.61 -0.29 -9.39
CA ARG A 132 -0.42 0.36 -8.83
C ARG A 132 0.00 1.57 -9.65
N ARG A 133 0.08 1.46 -10.97
CA ARG A 133 0.45 2.60 -11.83
C ARG A 133 -0.54 3.75 -11.68
N LEU A 134 -1.83 3.46 -11.63
CA LEU A 134 -2.86 4.48 -11.37
C LEU A 134 -2.69 5.13 -9.98
N CYS A 135 -2.35 4.36 -8.94
CA CYS A 135 -2.03 4.91 -7.62
C CYS A 135 -0.79 5.82 -7.66
N GLN A 136 0.28 5.45 -8.38
CA GLN A 136 1.46 6.31 -8.56
C GLN A 136 1.10 7.63 -9.23
N LEU A 137 0.32 7.57 -10.32
CA LEU A 137 -0.16 8.76 -11.00
C LEU A 137 -1.03 9.62 -10.09
N ALA A 138 -1.87 9.02 -9.24
CA ALA A 138 -2.70 9.74 -8.29
C ALA A 138 -1.86 10.48 -7.22
N VAL A 139 -0.75 9.89 -6.77
CA VAL A 139 0.20 10.54 -5.85
C VAL A 139 0.86 11.76 -6.51
N THR A 140 1.22 11.66 -7.80
CA THR A 140 1.72 12.81 -8.57
C THR A 140 0.64 13.88 -8.77
N GLU A 141 -0.55 13.48 -9.18
CA GLU A 141 -1.71 14.35 -9.41
C GLU A 141 -2.05 15.19 -8.16
N ARG A 142 -1.87 14.63 -6.97
CA ARG A 142 -2.09 15.33 -5.69
C ARG A 142 -1.31 16.64 -5.57
N GLN A 143 -0.15 16.77 -6.20
CA GLN A 143 0.67 18.00 -6.13
C GLN A 143 -0.10 19.23 -6.62
N HIS A 144 -1.05 19.05 -7.53
CA HIS A 144 -1.83 20.14 -8.14
C HIS A 144 -3.33 19.99 -7.92
N ASN A 145 -3.81 18.79 -7.54
CA ASN A 145 -5.23 18.49 -7.38
C ASN A 145 -5.52 17.83 -6.03
N ARG A 146 -6.08 18.61 -5.10
CA ARG A 146 -6.48 18.09 -3.77
C ARG A 146 -7.56 17.00 -3.84
N ARG A 147 -8.27 16.85 -4.97
CA ARG A 147 -9.29 15.83 -5.23
C ARG A 147 -8.75 14.62 -6.01
N TYR A 148 -7.44 14.34 -5.94
CA TYR A 148 -6.78 13.22 -6.64
C TYR A 148 -7.44 11.85 -6.42
N ILE A 149 -8.11 11.60 -5.29
CA ILE A 149 -8.87 10.35 -5.04
C ILE A 149 -10.09 10.25 -5.96
N VAL A 150 -10.79 11.36 -6.21
CA VAL A 150 -11.91 11.41 -7.15
C VAL A 150 -11.41 11.14 -8.56
N TRP A 151 -10.29 11.77 -8.94
CA TRP A 151 -9.61 11.51 -10.20
C TRP A 151 -9.22 10.03 -10.34
N LEU A 152 -8.59 9.44 -9.32
CA LEU A 152 -8.18 8.04 -9.32
C LEU A 152 -9.37 7.09 -9.51
N ARG A 153 -10.49 7.35 -8.82
CA ARG A 153 -11.72 6.56 -8.97
C ARG A 153 -12.25 6.61 -10.41
N ALA A 154 -12.20 7.77 -11.06
CA ALA A 154 -12.56 7.89 -12.47
C ALA A 154 -11.63 7.06 -13.36
N GLN A 155 -10.32 7.11 -13.15
CA GLN A 155 -9.36 6.31 -13.92
C GLN A 155 -9.53 4.81 -13.70
N LEU A 156 -9.78 4.37 -12.46
CA LEU A 156 -10.08 2.97 -12.16
C LEU A 156 -11.35 2.51 -12.86
N ASN A 157 -12.42 3.31 -12.83
CA ASN A 157 -13.64 3.00 -13.56
C ASN A 157 -13.41 2.86 -15.06
N LEU A 158 -12.64 3.77 -15.67
CA LEU A 158 -12.28 3.67 -17.09
C LEU A 158 -11.50 2.39 -17.38
N TYR A 159 -10.49 2.06 -16.56
CA TYR A 159 -9.70 0.84 -16.72
C TYR A 159 -10.54 -0.44 -16.64
N PHE A 160 -11.42 -0.55 -15.64
CA PHE A 160 -12.23 -1.76 -15.45
C PHE A 160 -13.42 -1.87 -16.40
N ASN A 161 -13.92 -0.76 -16.93
CA ASN A 161 -15.04 -0.75 -17.89
C ASN A 161 -14.57 -0.78 -19.36
N HIS A 162 -13.26 -0.73 -19.62
CA HIS A 162 -12.75 -0.82 -20.98
C HIS A 162 -12.97 -2.23 -21.54
N PRO A 163 -13.57 -2.38 -22.74
CA PRO A 163 -13.73 -3.67 -23.38
C PRO A 163 -12.34 -4.22 -23.74
N LYS A 164 -11.95 -5.28 -23.02
CA LYS A 164 -10.67 -6.02 -23.03
C LYS A 164 -9.45 -5.24 -22.49
N PRO A 165 -8.68 -5.82 -21.55
CA PRO A 165 -7.39 -5.27 -21.18
C PRO A 165 -6.40 -5.57 -22.30
N THR A 166 -5.98 -4.54 -23.04
CA THR A 166 -4.68 -4.60 -23.70
C THR A 166 -3.66 -4.84 -22.60
N GLN A 167 -3.05 -6.03 -22.56
CA GLN A 167 -1.85 -6.24 -21.78
C GLN A 167 -0.88 -5.15 -22.20
N ILE A 168 -0.63 -4.18 -21.32
CA ILE A 168 0.52 -3.31 -21.46
C ILE A 168 1.71 -4.24 -21.27
N SER A 169 2.26 -4.70 -22.39
CA SER A 169 3.43 -5.55 -22.45
C SER A 169 4.53 -4.88 -21.63
N LEU A 170 5.16 -5.62 -20.73
CA LEU A 170 6.27 -5.16 -19.88
C LEU A 170 7.55 -4.86 -20.69
N LEU A 171 7.46 -4.77 -22.02
CA LEU A 171 8.58 -4.59 -22.94
C LEU A 171 8.58 -3.23 -23.66
N ASP A 172 7.57 -2.38 -23.50
CA ASP A 172 7.50 -1.10 -24.24
C ASP A 172 8.08 0.11 -23.50
N ASP A 173 8.84 -0.09 -22.42
CA ASP A 173 9.48 0.98 -21.63
C ASP A 173 10.78 1.52 -22.29
N GLN A 174 10.88 1.46 -23.61
CA GLN A 174 12.06 1.89 -24.39
C GLN A 174 11.71 2.80 -25.59
N GLN A 175 10.53 3.42 -25.65
CA GLN A 175 10.27 4.44 -26.67
C GLN A 175 9.64 5.71 -26.09
N HIS A 176 10.46 6.76 -26.02
CA HIS A 176 10.04 8.14 -25.88
C HIS A 176 8.95 8.48 -26.91
N THR A 177 7.84 9.05 -26.46
CA THR A 177 7.01 9.94 -27.30
C THR A 177 6.36 11.01 -26.41
N PRO A 178 6.33 12.30 -26.82
CA PRO A 178 5.93 13.40 -25.95
C PRO A 178 4.40 13.57 -25.84
N LEU A 179 4.03 14.27 -24.77
CA LEU A 179 2.70 14.71 -24.37
C LEU A 179 1.87 15.33 -25.52
N VAL A 180 0.63 14.85 -25.66
CA VAL A 180 -0.44 15.51 -26.41
C VAL A 180 -0.86 16.78 -25.66
N THR A 181 -0.70 17.93 -26.30
CA THR A 181 -1.26 19.23 -25.89
C THR A 181 -2.78 19.25 -26.03
N LEU A 182 -3.48 19.72 -25.00
CA LEU A 182 -4.92 20.05 -25.05
C LEU A 182 -5.11 21.45 -25.68
N PRO A 183 -6.18 21.68 -26.47
CA PRO A 183 -6.44 22.99 -27.05
C PRO A 183 -7.02 23.96 -26.01
N THR A 184 -6.66 25.23 -26.18
CA THR A 184 -7.12 26.44 -25.46
C THR A 184 -8.60 26.70 -25.59
#